data_AF-A0AAP2QBH5-F1
#
_entry.id   AF-A0AAP2QBH5-F1
#
_cell.length_a   1.000
_cell.length_b   1.000
_cell.length_c   1.000
_cell.angle_alpha   90.00
_cell.angle_beta   90.00
_cell.angle_gamma   90.00
#
_symmetry.space_group_name_H-M   'P 1'
#
loop_
_entity.id
_entity.type
_entity.pdbx_description
1 polymer ?
#
loop_
_entity_poly.entity_id
_entity_poly.type
_entity_poly.pdbx_seq_one_letter_code
_entity_poly.pdbx_strand_id
1 'polypeptide(L)'
;MSEFWNQWGNVVIEGLGQTLVMVFVALGLSIVIGIPLGVLLVIARPGGVNSNLPLYSILNSIINVLRSLPFIILLFLILPVTKLIM
;
A
#
# COMPACT_ATOMS: atom_id res chain seq x y z
N MET A 1 -6.83 34.52 15.81
CA MET A 1 -6.97 33.05 15.84
C MET A 1 -8.39 32.60 15.47
N SER A 2 -9.45 33.26 15.93
CA SER A 2 -10.84 33.03 15.49
C SER A 2 -11.04 33.20 13.98
N GLU A 3 -10.46 34.24 13.39
CA GLU A 3 -10.52 34.51 11.94
C GLU A 3 -9.97 33.36 11.07
N PHE A 4 -8.92 32.69 11.54
CA PHE A 4 -8.32 31.55 10.83
C PHE A 4 -9.30 30.38 10.76
N TRP A 5 -9.93 30.04 11.89
CA TRP A 5 -10.87 28.92 11.97
C TRP A 5 -12.15 29.18 11.19
N ASN A 6 -12.61 30.44 11.12
CA ASN A 6 -13.76 30.80 10.30
C ASN A 6 -13.49 30.70 8.79
N GLN A 7 -12.26 30.98 8.33
CA GLN A 7 -11.90 30.88 6.92
C GLN A 7 -11.44 29.49 6.50
N TRP A 8 -10.67 28.78 7.33
CA TRP A 8 -9.97 27.55 6.96
C TRP A 8 -10.48 26.29 7.67
N GLY A 9 -11.34 26.43 8.68
CA GLY A 9 -11.82 25.29 9.47
C GLY A 9 -12.48 24.21 8.62
N ASN A 10 -13.32 24.61 7.67
CA ASN A 10 -13.98 23.68 6.74
C ASN A 10 -12.98 22.90 5.87
N VAL A 11 -11.98 23.59 5.30
CA VAL A 11 -10.96 22.98 4.43
C VAL A 11 -10.11 21.97 5.21
N VAL A 12 -9.75 22.31 6.46
CA VAL A 12 -8.97 21.41 7.32
C VAL A 12 -9.78 20.16 7.67
N ILE A 13 -11.05 20.31 8.06
CA ILE A 13 -11.91 19.17 8.39
C ILE A 13 -12.15 18.29 7.16
N GLU A 14 -12.39 18.89 6.00
CA GLU A 14 -12.58 18.16 4.75
C GLU A 14 -11.31 17.38 4.36
N GLY A 15 -10.15 18.04 4.38
CA GLY A 15 -8.87 17.39 4.07
C GLY A 15 -8.50 16.27 5.04
N LEU A 16 -8.83 16.43 6.33
CA LEU A 16 -8.69 15.36 7.32
C LEU A 16 -9.60 14.16 6.97
N GLY A 17 -10.86 14.42 6.62
CA GLY A 17 -11.79 13.39 6.19
C GLY A 17 -11.28 12.62 4.97
N GLN A 18 -10.82 13.33 3.94
CA GLN A 18 -10.24 12.72 2.74
C GLN A 18 -9.02 11.85 3.07
N THR A 19 -8.10 12.35 3.90
CA THR A 19 -6.90 11.60 4.31
C THR A 19 -7.27 10.32 5.06
N LEU A 20 -8.23 10.41 5.99
CA LEU A 20 -8.71 9.25 6.73
C LEU A 20 -9.30 8.20 5.79
N VAL A 21 -10.15 8.61 4.84
CA VAL A 21 -10.74 7.70 3.85
C VAL A 21 -9.64 7.00 3.04
N MET A 22 -8.65 7.74 2.53
CA MET A 22 -7.53 7.15 1.78
C MET A 22 -6.74 6.14 2.61
N VAL A 23 -6.43 6.48 3.87
CA VAL A 23 -5.67 5.61 4.78
C VAL A 23 -6.46 4.34 5.10
N PHE A 24 -7.74 4.44 5.46
CA PHE A 24 -8.54 3.27 5.82
C PHE A 24 -8.77 2.33 4.64
N VAL A 25 -9.03 2.88 3.44
CA VAL A 25 -9.18 2.07 2.22
C VAL A 25 -7.87 1.37 1.87
N ALA A 26 -6.75 2.10 1.86
CA ALA A 26 -5.44 1.52 1.57
C ALA A 26 -5.04 0.46 2.61
N LEU A 27 -5.32 0.71 3.90
CA LEU A 27 -5.09 -0.24 4.98
C LEU A 27 -5.94 -1.50 4.82
N GLY A 28 -7.23 -1.36 4.52
CA GLY A 28 -8.13 -2.49 4.29
C GLY A 28 -7.64 -3.39 3.16
N LEU A 29 -7.32 -2.80 2.01
CA LEU A 29 -6.79 -3.54 0.86
C LEU A 29 -5.43 -4.20 1.18
N SER A 30 -4.55 -3.47 1.89
CA SER A 30 -3.24 -3.99 2.29
C SER A 30 -3.36 -5.18 3.24
N ILE A 31 -4.34 -5.19 4.13
CA ILE A 31 -4.61 -6.34 5.02
C ILE A 31 -5.11 -7.53 4.20
N VAL A 32 -6.10 -7.31 3.35
CA VAL A 32 -6.73 -8.38 2.55
C VAL A 32 -5.72 -9.06 1.62
N ILE A 33 -4.78 -8.32 1.04
CA ILE A 33 -3.79 -8.86 0.10
C ILE A 33 -2.49 -9.24 0.83
N GLY A 34 -2.00 -8.38 1.71
CA GLY A 34 -0.70 -8.53 2.37
C GLY A 34 -0.67 -9.68 3.36
N ILE A 35 -1.75 -9.95 4.09
CA ILE A 35 -1.80 -11.08 5.03
C ILE A 35 -1.70 -12.42 4.29
N PRO A 36 -2.55 -12.73 3.29
CA PRO A 36 -2.41 -13.99 2.54
C PRO A 36 -1.03 -14.16 1.90
N LEU A 37 -0.47 -13.12 1.28
CA LEU A 37 0.86 -13.18 0.68
C LEU A 37 1.95 -13.42 1.74
N GLY A 38 1.86 -12.76 2.90
CA GLY A 38 2.78 -12.96 4.00
C GLY A 38 2.72 -14.38 4.58
N VAL A 39 1.50 -14.91 4.77
CA VAL A 39 1.28 -16.28 5.24
C VAL A 39 1.84 -17.30 4.24
N LEU A 40 1.57 -17.14 2.95
CA LEU A 40 2.11 -18.00 1.90
C LEU A 40 3.64 -18.00 1.89
N LEU A 41 4.26 -16.83 2.04
CA LEU A 41 5.71 -16.71 2.09
C LEU A 41 6.32 -17.41 3.31
N VAL A 42 5.67 -17.32 4.48
CA VAL A 42 6.11 -18.01 5.70
C VAL A 42 6.00 -19.53 5.55
N ILE A 43 4.91 -20.02 4.97
CA ILE A 43 4.69 -21.46 4.75
C ILE A 43 5.69 -22.01 3.72
N ALA A 44 6.01 -21.25 2.68
CA ALA A 44 6.88 -21.65 1.57
C ALA A 44 8.39 -21.58 1.88
N ARG A 45 8.77 -20.95 3.00
CA ARG A 45 10.17 -20.73 3.38
C ARG A 45 10.97 -22.04 3.48
N PRO A 46 12.29 -22.04 3.19
CA PRO A 46 13.14 -23.20 3.45
C PRO A 46 13.05 -23.63 4.93
N GLY A 47 12.66 -24.88 5.18
CA GLY A 47 12.37 -25.39 6.52
C GLY A 47 10.98 -25.07 7.08
N GLY A 48 10.10 -24.47 6.27
CA GLY A 48 8.69 -24.25 6.58
C GLY A 48 7.81 -25.49 6.35
N VAL A 49 6.52 -25.35 6.63
CA VAL A 49 5.53 -26.46 6.57
C VAL A 49 5.40 -27.05 5.16
N ASN A 50 5.50 -26.23 4.11
CA ASN A 50 5.47 -26.67 2.72
C ASN A 50 6.61 -26.00 1.95
N SER A 51 7.83 -26.56 2.09
CA SER A 51 9.05 -25.99 1.54
C SER A 51 9.05 -25.99 0.00
N ASN A 52 8.60 -24.88 -0.59
CA ASN A 52 8.64 -24.64 -2.03
C ASN A 52 9.61 -23.49 -2.31
N LEU A 53 10.88 -23.84 -2.51
CA LEU A 53 11.98 -22.89 -2.76
C LEU A 53 11.70 -21.98 -3.98
N PRO A 54 11.21 -22.48 -5.13
CA PRO A 54 10.83 -21.63 -6.25
C PRO A 54 9.77 -20.58 -5.89
N LEU A 55 8.68 -21.00 -5.25
CA LEU A 55 7.58 -20.10 -4.88
C LEU A 55 8.04 -19.06 -3.86
N TYR A 56 8.82 -19.47 -2.86
CA TYR A 56 9.40 -18.56 -1.88
C TYR A 56 10.34 -17.55 -2.54
N SER A 57 11.24 -17.98 -3.42
CA SER A 57 12.22 -17.10 -4.08
C SER A 57 11.55 -16.02 -4.94
N ILE A 58 10.55 -16.39 -5.75
CA ILE A 58 9.80 -15.47 -6.60
C ILE A 58 9.02 -14.48 -5.75
N LEU A 59 8.22 -14.97 -4.81
CA LEU A 59 7.37 -14.14 -3.97
C LEU A 59 8.19 -13.18 -3.09
N ASN A 60 9.27 -13.69 -2.48
CA ASN A 60 10.19 -12.88 -1.69
C ASN A 60 10.87 -11.80 -2.54
N SER A 61 11.30 -12.13 -3.76
CA SER A 61 11.91 -11.14 -4.66
C SER A 61 10.92 -10.04 -5.03
N ILE A 62 9.70 -10.39 -5.44
CA ILE A 62 8.65 -9.42 -5.77
C ILE A 62 8.34 -8.50 -4.59
N ILE A 63 8.12 -9.08 -3.40
CA ILE A 63 7.80 -8.30 -2.20
C ILE A 63 8.96 -7.36 -1.84
N ASN A 64 10.20 -7.83 -1.90
CA ASN A 64 11.36 -7.00 -1.57
C ASN A 64 11.56 -5.87 -2.59
N VAL A 65 11.35 -6.12 -3.88
CA VAL A 65 11.39 -5.08 -4.91
C VAL A 65 10.32 -4.03 -4.63
N LEU A 66 9.05 -4.43 -4.48
CA LEU A 66 7.94 -3.51 -4.21
C LEU A 66 8.18 -2.68 -2.94
N ARG A 67 8.72 -3.29 -1.88
CA ARG A 67 9.05 -2.60 -0.63
C ARG A 67 10.23 -1.64 -0.74
N SER A 68 11.18 -1.93 -1.61
CA SER A 68 12.37 -1.10 -1.82
C SER A 68 12.10 0.13 -2.69
N LEU A 69 11.02 0.12 -3.46
CA LEU A 69 10.64 1.25 -4.32
C LEU A 69 10.20 2.44 -3.45
N PRO A 70 10.86 3.61 -3.57
CA PRO A 70 10.41 4.83 -2.93
C PRO A 70 9.01 5.21 -3.43
N PHE A 71 8.18 5.73 -2.52
CA PHE A 71 6.81 6.14 -2.84
C PHE A 71 6.74 7.13 -4.02
N ILE A 72 7.68 8.07 -4.10
CA ILE A 72 7.76 9.06 -5.18
C ILE A 72 7.94 8.37 -6.54
N ILE A 73 8.77 7.33 -6.63
CA ILE A 73 8.99 6.60 -7.89
C ILE A 73 7.74 5.83 -8.29
N LEU A 74 7.07 5.18 -7.32
CA LEU A 74 5.83 4.46 -7.56
C LEU A 74 4.72 5.39 -8.07
N LEU A 75 4.62 6.60 -7.53
CA LEU A 75 3.67 7.62 -8.02
C LEU A 75 3.88 7.93 -9.51
N PHE A 76 5.13 8.17 -9.92
CA PHE A 76 5.45 8.40 -11.33
C PHE A 76 5.16 7.18 -12.21
N LEU A 77 5.41 5.98 -11.70
CA LEU A 77 5.17 4.72 -12.42
C LEU A 77 3.68 4.43 -12.63
N ILE A 78 2.80 4.89 -11.73
CA ILE A 78 1.35 4.75 -11.85
C ILE A 78 0.74 5.72 -12.87
N LEU A 79 1.37 6.87 -13.16
CA LEU A 79 0.87 7.85 -14.14
C LEU A 79 0.41 7.27 -15.48
N PRO A 80 1.18 6.40 -16.19
CA PRO A 80 0.72 5.80 -17.45
C PRO A 80 -0.53 4.93 -17.26
N VAL A 81 -0.65 4.25 -16.12
CA VAL A 81 -1.83 3.43 -15.80
C VAL A 81 -3.06 4.31 -15.60
N THR A 82 -2.93 5.39 -14.83
CA THR A 82 -4.02 6.35 -14.62
C THR A 82 -4.47 6.98 -15.93
N LYS A 83 -3.53 7.35 -16.81
CA LYS A 83 -3.83 7.90 -18.15
C LYS A 83 -4.49 6.91 -19.11
N LEU A 84 -4.36 5.61 -18.88
CA LEU A 84 -5.00 4.58 -19.71
C LEU A 84 -6.47 4.37 -19.31
N ILE A 85 -6.77 4.53 -18.02
CA ILE A 85 -8.10 4.27 -17.45
C ILE A 85 -9.05 5.45 -17.68
N MET A 86 -8.51 6.68 -17.68
CA MET A 86 -9.25 7.92 -17.89
C MET A 86 -9.28 8.30 -19.37
#